data_AF-A0A015LUQ0-F1
#
_entry.id   AF-A0A015LUQ0-F1
#
_cell.length_a   1.000
_cell.length_b   1.000
_cell.length_c   1.000
_cell.angle_alpha   90.00
_cell.angle_beta   90.00
_cell.angle_gamma   90.00
#
_symmetry.space_group_name_H-M   'P 1'
#
loop_
_entity.id
_entity.type
_entity.pdbx_description
1 polymer ?
#
loop_
_entity_poly.entity_id
_entity_poly.type
_entity_poly.pdbx_seq_one_letter_code
_entity_poly.pdbx_strand_id
1 'polypeptide(L)'
;MFDIQFNSDIANTNNLHNGLSQILLNFNKINIKEIEPTTENINKYISEDLDDVIDDLINLISKKLNEGEYEEPIKEHVLDYINNQEITLQEINCYLLNNQNISNNVYLLGCFSYYGIGSKSNKQKGIELCQKAIGLKDSMVQLNITNIYKYDTNYHYPTFELSKKLAEEEYDYLDDDDFDVCF
;
A
#
# COMPACT_ATOMS: atom_id res chain seq x y z
N MET A 1 24.13 -54.28 -46.15
CA MET A 1 24.52 -52.92 -46.56
C MET A 1 23.23 -52.20 -46.89
N PHE A 2 22.80 -51.29 -46.01
CA PHE A 2 21.61 -50.45 -46.19
C PHE A 2 22.05 -49.02 -45.93
N ASP A 3 22.03 -48.18 -46.95
CA ASP A 3 22.29 -46.75 -46.83
C ASP A 3 20.98 -46.06 -46.45
N ILE A 4 20.97 -45.36 -45.31
CA ILE A 4 19.87 -44.48 -44.90
C ILE A 4 20.27 -43.07 -45.32
N GLN A 5 19.52 -42.50 -46.26
CA GLN A 5 19.71 -41.12 -46.70
C GLN A 5 18.93 -40.18 -45.78
N PHE A 6 19.65 -39.32 -45.05
CA PHE A 6 19.06 -38.26 -44.25
C PHE A 6 18.64 -37.10 -45.18
N ASN A 7 17.34 -36.90 -45.35
CA ASN A 7 16.79 -35.68 -45.95
C ASN A 7 16.80 -34.58 -44.88
N SER A 8 17.54 -33.51 -45.11
CA SER A 8 17.45 -32.29 -44.30
C SER A 8 16.36 -31.39 -44.85
N ASP A 9 15.23 -31.29 -44.14
CA ASP A 9 14.22 -30.26 -44.39
C ASP A 9 14.76 -28.88 -43.97
N ILE A 10 15.59 -28.27 -44.83
CA ILE A 10 16.02 -26.88 -44.73
C ILE A 10 14.93 -26.03 -45.38
N ALA A 11 13.82 -25.81 -44.66
CA ALA A 11 12.79 -24.89 -45.11
C ALA A 11 12.07 -24.28 -43.91
N ASN A 12 12.72 -23.32 -43.22
CA ASN A 12 12.05 -22.19 -42.54
C ASN A 12 12.98 -21.16 -41.85
N THR A 13 14.30 -21.18 -42.09
CA THR A 13 15.24 -20.21 -41.48
C THR A 13 15.19 -18.81 -42.11
N ASN A 14 14.70 -18.68 -43.35
CA ASN A 14 14.76 -17.42 -44.10
C ASN A 14 13.70 -16.39 -43.66
N ASN A 15 12.58 -16.81 -43.05
CA ASN A 15 11.55 -15.89 -42.58
C ASN A 15 11.85 -15.32 -41.17
N LEU A 16 12.46 -16.13 -40.29
CA LEU A 16 12.89 -15.68 -38.97
C LEU A 16 13.99 -14.62 -39.08
N HIS A 17 14.93 -14.80 -40.01
CA HIS A 17 16.03 -13.86 -40.22
C HIS A 17 15.52 -12.49 -40.68
N ASN A 18 14.50 -12.44 -41.56
CA ASN A 18 13.88 -11.20 -42.00
C ASN A 18 13.09 -10.50 -40.87
N GLY A 19 12.35 -11.27 -40.05
CA GLY A 19 11.63 -10.71 -38.91
C GLY A 19 12.56 -10.08 -37.86
N LEU A 20 13.66 -10.78 -37.53
CA LEU A 20 14.69 -10.27 -36.61
C LEU A 20 15.41 -9.05 -37.18
N SER A 21 15.71 -9.04 -38.48
CA SER A 21 16.33 -7.88 -39.13
C SER A 21 15.43 -6.64 -39.10
N GLN A 22 14.11 -6.79 -39.26
CA GLN A 22 13.17 -5.68 -39.13
C GLN A 22 13.05 -5.18 -37.68
N ILE A 23 13.00 -6.09 -36.71
CA ILE A 23 12.97 -5.74 -35.28
C ILE A 23 14.24 -4.95 -34.89
N LEU A 24 15.41 -5.41 -35.31
CA LEU A 24 16.70 -4.75 -35.04
C LEU A 24 16.78 -3.36 -35.68
N LEU A 25 16.29 -3.21 -36.92
CA LEU A 25 16.23 -1.91 -37.59
C LEU A 25 15.27 -0.93 -36.90
N ASN A 26 14.19 -1.44 -36.30
CA ASN A 26 13.24 -0.62 -35.56
C ASN A 26 13.86 -0.12 -34.25
N PHE A 27 14.60 -0.96 -33.51
CA PHE A 27 15.32 -0.53 -32.30
C PHE A 27 16.32 0.60 -32.57
N ASN A 28 17.08 0.50 -33.66
CA ASN A 28 18.08 1.52 -34.01
C ASN A 28 17.47 2.88 -34.41
N LYS A 29 16.17 2.94 -34.73
CA LYS A 29 15.47 4.18 -35.10
C LYS A 29 14.81 4.89 -33.92
N ILE A 30 14.71 4.24 -32.76
CA ILE A 30 14.08 4.83 -31.59
C ILE A 30 15.09 5.81 -30.97
N ASN A 31 14.85 7.11 -31.15
CA ASN A 31 15.65 8.17 -30.53
C ASN A 31 15.19 8.39 -29.08
N ILE A 32 15.44 7.42 -28.20
CA ILE A 32 15.28 7.62 -26.75
C ILE A 32 16.48 8.44 -26.29
N LYS A 33 16.24 9.64 -25.78
CA LYS A 33 17.24 10.30 -24.93
C LYS A 33 17.38 9.44 -23.68
N GLU A 34 18.52 8.78 -23.52
CA GLU A 34 18.88 8.08 -22.30
C GLU A 34 18.83 9.09 -21.15
N ILE A 35 17.81 8.95 -20.30
CA ILE A 35 17.71 9.71 -19.06
C ILE A 35 18.51 8.90 -18.04
N GLU A 36 19.59 9.49 -17.54
CA GLU A 36 20.35 8.89 -16.44
C GLU A 36 19.41 8.68 -15.24
N PRO A 37 19.30 7.45 -14.69
CA PRO A 37 18.40 7.20 -13.59
C PRO A 37 18.87 7.98 -12.37
N THR A 38 18.13 9.02 -12.00
CA THR A 38 18.35 9.74 -10.75
C THR A 38 17.72 8.95 -9.61
N THR A 39 18.27 9.08 -8.41
CA THR A 39 17.70 8.47 -7.19
C THR A 39 16.24 8.88 -6.99
N GLU A 40 15.89 10.10 -7.40
CA GLU A 40 14.53 10.65 -7.37
C GLU A 40 13.59 9.96 -8.37
N ASN A 41 14.07 9.65 -9.58
CA ASN A 41 13.28 8.93 -10.58
C ASN A 41 13.08 7.45 -10.22
N ILE A 42 14.09 6.78 -9.66
CA ILE A 42 13.96 5.40 -9.17
C ILE A 42 12.90 5.34 -8.05
N ASN A 43 12.98 6.26 -7.08
CA ASN A 43 12.01 6.34 -6.00
C ASN A 43 10.59 6.65 -6.50
N LYS A 44 10.45 7.41 -7.59
CA LYS A 44 9.14 7.71 -8.19
C LYS A 44 8.49 6.48 -8.84
N TYR A 45 9.26 5.65 -9.55
CA TYR A 45 8.71 4.41 -10.13
C TYR A 45 8.39 3.35 -9.06
N ILE A 46 9.15 3.29 -7.97
CA ILE A 46 8.82 2.47 -6.80
C ILE A 46 7.60 3.03 -6.04
N SER A 47 7.37 4.36 -6.12
CA SER A 47 6.33 5.07 -5.39
C SER A 47 4.92 4.87 -5.93
N GLU A 48 4.72 4.73 -7.25
CA GLU A 48 3.37 4.55 -7.82
C GLU A 48 2.83 3.13 -7.59
N ASP A 49 3.70 2.16 -7.29
CA ASP A 49 3.33 0.74 -7.09
C ASP A 49 3.06 0.35 -5.62
N LEU A 50 3.29 1.26 -4.66
CA LEU A 50 3.13 0.95 -3.23
C LEU A 50 1.78 1.35 -2.65
N ASP A 51 0.99 2.18 -3.33
CA ASP A 51 -0.32 2.62 -2.81
C ASP A 51 -1.27 1.43 -2.60
N ASP A 52 -1.39 0.53 -3.59
CA ASP A 52 -2.19 -0.69 -3.47
C ASP A 52 -1.69 -1.58 -2.32
N VAL A 53 -0.36 -1.65 -2.14
CA VAL A 53 0.26 -2.41 -1.04
C VAL A 53 -0.09 -1.80 0.32
N ILE A 54 -0.13 -0.47 0.43
CA ILE A 54 -0.53 0.23 1.67
C ILE A 54 -1.99 -0.06 1.98
N ASP A 55 -2.87 0.04 1.00
CA ASP A 55 -4.30 -0.21 1.19
C ASP A 55 -4.57 -1.67 1.60
N ASP A 56 -3.88 -2.62 0.97
CA ASP A 56 -3.95 -4.03 1.35
C ASP A 56 -3.43 -4.29 2.77
N LEU A 57 -2.34 -3.64 3.17
CA LEU A 57 -1.81 -3.72 4.53
C LEU A 57 -2.81 -3.19 5.57
N ILE A 58 -3.46 -2.07 5.29
CA ILE A 58 -4.50 -1.50 6.16
C ILE A 58 -5.67 -2.47 6.29
N ASN A 59 -6.15 -3.01 5.16
CA ASN A 59 -7.24 -3.97 5.14
C ASN A 59 -6.89 -5.25 5.90
N LEU A 60 -5.66 -5.75 5.77
CA LEU A 60 -5.16 -6.91 6.51
C LEU A 60 -5.21 -6.65 8.02
N ILE A 61 -4.65 -5.53 8.49
CA ILE A 61 -4.65 -5.17 9.90
C ILE A 61 -6.08 -5.08 10.44
N SER A 62 -6.97 -4.39 9.72
CA SER A 62 -8.37 -4.25 10.11
C SER A 62 -9.10 -5.59 10.18
N LYS A 63 -8.86 -6.48 9.21
CA LYS A 63 -9.41 -7.84 9.22
C LYS A 63 -8.93 -8.62 10.45
N LYS A 64 -7.64 -8.58 10.76
CA LYS A 64 -7.08 -9.30 11.91
C LYS A 64 -7.61 -8.80 13.25
N LEU A 65 -7.81 -7.48 13.38
CA LEU A 65 -8.47 -6.91 14.54
C LEU A 65 -9.92 -7.38 14.68
N ASN A 66 -10.67 -7.46 13.58
CA ASN A 66 -12.04 -7.96 13.59
C ASN A 66 -12.12 -9.47 13.92
N GLU A 67 -11.07 -10.24 13.60
CA GLU A 67 -10.91 -11.65 13.99
C GLU A 67 -10.55 -11.81 15.49
N GLY A 68 -10.25 -10.70 16.18
CA GLY A 68 -9.88 -10.69 17.59
C GLY A 68 -8.40 -11.03 17.84
N GLU A 69 -7.55 -10.88 16.82
CA GLU A 69 -6.10 -10.97 16.94
C GLU A 69 -5.50 -9.62 17.35
N TYR A 70 -4.44 -9.63 18.18
CA TYR A 70 -3.79 -8.42 18.68
C TYR A 70 -2.29 -8.64 18.83
N GLU A 71 -1.50 -7.57 18.71
CA GLU A 71 -0.06 -7.55 19.00
C GLU A 71 0.76 -8.47 18.08
N GLU A 72 1.37 -9.54 18.60
CA GLU A 72 2.32 -10.37 17.84
C GLU A 72 1.71 -11.06 16.60
N PRO A 73 0.51 -11.70 16.66
CA PRO A 73 -0.18 -12.20 15.47
C PRO A 73 -0.33 -11.19 14.32
N ILE A 74 -0.75 -9.95 14.63
CA ILE A 74 -0.88 -8.90 13.61
C ILE A 74 0.47 -8.59 12.99
N LYS A 75 1.51 -8.48 13.82
CA LYS A 75 2.86 -8.19 13.37
C LYS A 75 3.42 -9.31 12.48
N GLU A 76 3.21 -10.58 12.83
CA GLU A 76 3.60 -11.71 11.99
C GLU A 76 2.88 -11.66 10.64
N HIS A 77 1.56 -11.48 10.64
CA HIS A 77 0.78 -11.38 9.39
C HIS A 77 1.21 -10.23 8.47
N VAL A 78 1.51 -9.06 9.04
CA VAL A 78 2.01 -7.92 8.27
C VAL A 78 3.38 -8.22 7.67
N LEU A 79 4.30 -8.80 8.46
CA LEU A 79 5.64 -9.13 7.97
C LEU A 79 5.59 -10.21 6.87
N ASP A 80 4.76 -11.24 7.05
CA ASP A 80 4.55 -12.28 6.05
C ASP A 80 3.99 -11.70 4.75
N TYR A 81 3.01 -10.80 4.83
CA TYR A 81 2.46 -10.12 3.66
C TYR A 81 3.54 -9.34 2.92
N ILE A 82 4.29 -8.49 3.62
CA ILE A 82 5.38 -7.68 3.03
C ILE A 82 6.41 -8.57 2.33
N ASN A 83 6.86 -9.64 2.99
CA ASN A 83 7.83 -10.57 2.42
C ASN A 83 7.28 -11.30 1.17
N ASN A 84 6.00 -11.66 1.15
CA ASN A 84 5.35 -12.32 0.01
C ASN A 84 5.19 -11.41 -1.21
N GLN A 85 5.16 -10.10 -1.01
CA GLN A 85 5.18 -9.12 -2.10
C GLN A 85 6.59 -8.85 -2.62
N GLU A 86 7.62 -9.55 -2.09
CA GLU A 86 9.03 -9.31 -2.40
C GLU A 86 9.51 -7.87 -2.09
N ILE A 87 8.80 -7.18 -1.20
CA ILE A 87 9.13 -5.82 -0.73
C ILE A 87 9.79 -5.92 0.65
N THR A 88 10.73 -5.03 0.93
CA THR A 88 11.33 -4.93 2.27
C THR A 88 10.53 -3.99 3.17
N LEU A 89 10.49 -4.29 4.47
CA LEU A 89 9.91 -3.38 5.46
C LEU A 89 10.59 -1.99 5.48
N GLN A 90 11.86 -1.92 5.06
CA GLN A 90 12.57 -0.65 4.93
C GLN A 90 11.98 0.21 3.79
N GLU A 91 11.67 -0.38 2.64
CA GLU A 91 11.05 0.32 1.52
C GLU A 91 9.68 0.86 1.90
N ILE A 92 8.83 0.04 2.55
CA ILE A 92 7.53 0.49 3.08
C ILE A 92 7.74 1.66 4.05
N ASN A 93 8.66 1.55 5.01
CA ASN A 93 8.90 2.63 5.97
C ASN A 93 9.41 3.92 5.30
N CYS A 94 10.31 3.83 4.32
CA CYS A 94 10.77 4.97 3.56
C CYS A 94 9.62 5.64 2.80
N TYR A 95 8.76 4.84 2.16
CA TYR A 95 7.58 5.31 1.45
C TYR A 95 6.63 6.07 2.38
N LEU A 96 6.26 5.45 3.50
CA LEU A 96 5.34 6.03 4.47
C LEU A 96 5.87 7.34 5.08
N LEU A 97 7.18 7.40 5.40
CA LEU A 97 7.80 8.58 5.99
C LEU A 97 7.87 9.77 5.02
N ASN A 98 8.03 9.50 3.72
CA ASN A 98 8.08 10.53 2.68
C ASN A 98 6.68 11.06 2.30
N ASN A 99 5.62 10.29 2.58
CA ASN A 99 4.25 10.60 2.14
C ASN A 99 3.28 10.82 3.34
N GLN A 100 3.75 11.49 4.39
CA GLN A 100 2.96 11.78 5.62
C GLN A 100 1.84 12.82 5.46
N ASN A 101 1.67 13.38 4.25
CA ASN A 101 0.51 14.18 3.89
C ASN A 101 -0.70 13.32 3.49
N ILE A 102 -0.52 11.99 3.35
CA ILE A 102 -1.58 11.03 3.05
C ILE A 102 -2.02 10.36 4.37
N SER A 103 -3.32 10.38 4.62
CA SER A 103 -4.01 9.81 5.78
C SER A 103 -3.64 8.35 6.03
N ASN A 104 -3.81 7.47 5.04
CA ASN A 104 -3.52 6.04 5.09
C ASN A 104 -2.07 5.78 5.51
N ASN A 105 -1.14 6.56 4.97
CA ASN A 105 0.28 6.42 5.28
C ASN A 105 0.58 6.77 6.75
N VAL A 106 -0.01 7.87 7.25
CA VAL A 106 0.15 8.26 8.66
C VAL A 106 -0.53 7.25 9.59
N TYR A 107 -1.69 6.71 9.21
CA TYR A 107 -2.37 5.66 9.96
C TYR A 107 -1.53 4.39 10.05
N LEU A 108 -0.97 3.92 8.94
CA LEU A 108 -0.15 2.71 8.91
C LEU A 108 1.14 2.87 9.71
N LEU A 109 1.77 4.05 9.69
CA LEU A 109 2.87 4.39 10.61
C LEU A 109 2.45 4.30 12.08
N GLY A 110 1.23 4.75 12.39
CA GLY A 110 0.63 4.62 13.71
C GLY A 110 0.51 3.15 14.14
N CYS A 111 -0.02 2.30 13.26
CA CYS A 111 -0.13 0.86 13.47
C CYS A 111 1.24 0.21 13.70
N PHE A 112 2.24 0.53 12.86
CA PHE A 112 3.59 -0.04 12.99
C PHE A 112 4.22 0.33 14.33
N SER A 113 4.08 1.59 14.75
CA SER A 113 4.53 2.03 16.07
C SER A 113 3.76 1.34 17.20
N TYR A 114 2.45 1.19 17.09
CA TYR A 114 1.62 0.59 18.12
C TYR A 114 1.96 -0.90 18.33
N TYR A 115 2.02 -1.68 17.24
CA TYR A 115 2.28 -3.12 17.28
C TYR A 115 3.78 -3.49 17.28
N GLY A 116 4.69 -2.51 17.12
CA GLY A 116 6.12 -2.77 17.08
C GLY A 116 6.57 -3.51 15.82
N ILE A 117 6.03 -3.12 14.67
CA ILE A 117 6.43 -3.64 13.35
C ILE A 117 7.68 -2.87 12.92
N GLY A 118 8.79 -3.59 12.74
CA GLY A 118 10.09 -3.01 12.35
C GLY A 118 10.84 -2.25 13.44
N SER A 119 10.23 -2.04 14.61
CA SER A 119 10.87 -1.37 15.75
C SER A 119 10.20 -1.78 17.06
N LYS A 120 10.75 -1.35 18.20
CA LYS A 120 10.11 -1.59 19.49
C LYS A 120 8.76 -0.86 19.55
N SER A 121 7.72 -1.56 20.01
CA SER A 121 6.39 -0.96 20.20
C SER A 121 6.47 0.32 21.04
N ASN A 122 5.80 1.34 20.54
CA ASN A 122 5.53 2.61 21.20
C ASN A 122 4.04 2.95 20.97
N LYS A 123 3.18 2.44 21.87
CA LYS A 123 1.72 2.61 21.81
C LYS A 123 1.30 4.07 21.81
N GLN A 124 1.93 4.90 22.66
CA GLN A 124 1.61 6.34 22.73
C GLN A 124 1.88 7.03 21.38
N LYS A 125 3.07 6.83 20.79
CA LYS A 125 3.39 7.40 19.48
C LYS A 125 2.46 6.87 18.39
N GLY A 126 2.09 5.59 18.46
CA GLY A 126 1.15 4.98 17.51
C GLY A 126 -0.22 5.65 17.54
N ILE A 127 -0.73 5.91 18.75
CA ILE A 127 -1.97 6.65 19.00
C ILE A 127 -1.89 8.08 18.47
N GLU A 128 -0.82 8.83 18.79
CA GLU A 128 -0.62 10.20 18.31
C GLU A 128 -0.62 10.28 16.77
N LEU A 129 0.01 9.31 16.10
CA LEU A 129 -0.01 9.20 14.65
C LEU A 129 -1.40 8.89 14.10
N CYS A 130 -2.14 7.95 14.71
CA CYS A 130 -3.52 7.66 14.32
C CYS A 130 -4.40 8.92 14.44
N GLN A 131 -4.28 9.68 15.54
CA GLN A 131 -5.01 10.94 15.71
C GLN A 131 -4.64 11.98 14.64
N LYS A 132 -3.34 12.09 14.30
CA LYS A 132 -2.87 12.95 13.21
C LYS A 132 -3.51 12.53 11.87
N ALA A 133 -3.65 11.23 11.61
CA ALA A 133 -4.25 10.72 10.38
C ALA A 133 -5.74 11.12 10.24
N ILE A 134 -6.51 11.14 11.34
CA ILE A 134 -7.89 11.66 11.36
C ILE A 134 -7.92 13.15 10.98
N GLY A 135 -6.99 13.93 11.53
CA GLY A 135 -6.89 15.38 11.25
C GLY A 135 -6.59 15.71 9.78
N LEU A 136 -6.14 14.73 8.98
CA LEU A 136 -5.95 14.87 7.54
C LEU A 136 -7.25 14.69 6.72
N LYS A 137 -8.40 14.52 7.39
CA LYS A 137 -9.77 14.53 6.82
C LYS A 137 -10.03 13.49 5.73
N ASP A 138 -9.50 12.29 5.91
CA ASP A 138 -9.90 11.13 5.10
C ASP A 138 -10.87 10.25 5.89
N SER A 139 -12.09 10.10 5.37
CA SER A 139 -13.17 9.29 5.96
C SER A 139 -12.80 7.82 6.20
N MET A 140 -11.90 7.24 5.39
CA MET A 140 -11.57 5.81 5.45
C MET A 140 -10.74 5.45 6.70
N VAL A 141 -9.89 6.36 7.14
CA VAL A 141 -9.03 6.18 8.33
C VAL A 141 -9.85 6.24 9.64
N GLN A 142 -10.99 6.93 9.63
CA GLN A 142 -11.83 7.15 10.81
C GLN A 142 -12.47 5.85 11.32
N LEU A 143 -12.92 4.97 10.42
CA LEU A 143 -13.49 3.65 10.77
C LEU A 143 -12.45 2.70 11.35
N ASN A 144 -11.24 2.67 10.77
CA ASN A 144 -10.18 1.73 11.16
C ASN A 144 -9.59 2.05 12.55
N ILE A 145 -9.55 3.32 12.94
CA ILE A 145 -9.00 3.76 14.23
C ILE A 145 -9.89 3.36 15.41
N THR A 146 -11.20 3.26 15.21
CA THR A 146 -12.15 2.81 16.25
C THR A 146 -11.82 1.40 16.74
N ASN A 147 -11.26 0.54 15.88
CA ASN A 147 -10.83 -0.81 16.25
C ASN A 147 -9.56 -0.84 17.11
N ILE A 148 -8.60 0.05 16.88
CA ILE A 148 -7.39 0.14 17.73
C ILE A 148 -7.77 0.54 19.16
N TYR A 149 -8.70 1.48 19.28
CA TYR A 149 -9.09 2.05 20.57
C TYR A 149 -10.07 1.21 21.39
N LYS A 150 -10.91 0.39 20.74
CA LYS A 150 -11.90 -0.47 21.41
C LYS A 150 -11.25 -1.45 22.40
N TYR A 151 -9.98 -1.81 22.19
CA TYR A 151 -9.31 -2.86 22.96
C TYR A 151 -8.19 -2.35 23.89
N ASP A 152 -7.86 -1.05 23.85
CA ASP A 152 -6.94 -0.42 24.80
C ASP A 152 -7.74 0.35 25.87
N THR A 153 -8.04 -0.32 26.98
CA THR A 153 -8.94 0.19 28.05
C THR A 153 -8.46 1.48 28.72
N ASN A 154 -7.18 1.86 28.55
CA ASN A 154 -6.63 3.11 29.08
C ASN A 154 -6.98 4.35 28.24
N TYR A 155 -7.47 4.15 27.00
CA TYR A 155 -7.75 5.22 26.05
C TYR A 155 -9.23 5.29 25.65
N HIS A 156 -10.11 4.65 26.43
CA HIS A 156 -11.56 4.71 26.25
C HIS A 156 -12.09 6.15 26.23
N TYR A 157 -11.53 7.03 27.07
CA TYR A 157 -11.99 8.43 27.20
C TYR A 157 -11.61 9.32 25.99
N PRO A 158 -10.35 9.34 25.50
CA PRO A 158 -10.01 10.00 24.23
C PRO A 158 -10.81 9.49 23.03
N THR A 159 -11.11 8.20 23.00
CA THR A 159 -11.86 7.54 21.91
C THR A 159 -13.32 7.96 21.90
N PHE A 160 -13.95 8.09 23.08
CA PHE A 160 -15.32 8.56 23.21
C PHE A 160 -15.46 10.02 22.76
N GLU A 161 -14.55 10.90 23.17
CA GLU A 161 -14.56 12.32 22.73
C GLU A 161 -14.29 12.45 21.23
N LEU A 162 -13.37 11.66 20.67
CA LEU A 162 -13.15 11.59 19.22
C LEU A 162 -14.39 11.08 18.48
N SER A 163 -14.98 9.98 18.92
CA SER A 163 -16.19 9.41 18.30
C SER A 163 -17.37 10.38 18.36
N LYS A 164 -17.52 11.10 19.48
CA LYS A 164 -18.54 12.14 19.66
C LYS A 164 -18.32 13.32 18.72
N LYS A 165 -17.09 13.83 18.64
CA LYS A 165 -16.72 14.92 17.74
C LYS A 165 -16.88 14.54 16.27
N LEU A 166 -16.57 13.29 15.91
CA LEU A 166 -16.78 12.74 14.57
C LEU A 166 -18.25 12.63 14.21
N ALA A 167 -19.09 12.14 15.13
CA ALA A 167 -20.53 12.10 14.92
C ALA A 167 -21.12 13.51 14.77
N GLU A 168 -20.63 14.50 15.53
CA GLU A 168 -21.05 15.89 15.38
C GLU A 168 -20.60 16.50 14.03
N GLU A 169 -19.40 16.16 13.54
CA GLU A 169 -18.90 16.64 12.23
C GLU A 169 -19.61 15.98 11.03
N GLU A 170 -20.11 14.74 11.12
CA GLU A 170 -20.92 14.10 10.06
C GLU A 170 -22.31 14.74 9.88
N TYR A 171 -22.92 15.26 10.96
CA TYR A 171 -24.23 15.92 10.89
C TYR A 171 -24.15 17.31 10.26
N ASP A 172 -23.08 18.08 10.51
CA ASP A 172 -22.91 19.42 9.92
C ASP A 172 -22.75 19.39 8.37
N TYR A 173 -22.37 18.24 7.78
CA TYR A 173 -22.30 18.07 6.32
C TYR A 173 -23.62 17.64 5.68
N LEU A 174 -24.59 17.16 6.46
CA LEU A 174 -25.91 16.72 5.97
C LEU A 174 -26.96 17.84 6.02
N ASP A 175 -26.64 18.98 6.65
CA ASP A 175 -27.56 20.12 6.79
C ASP A 175 -27.49 21.12 5.62
N ASP A 176 -26.54 20.99 4.69
CA ASP A 176 -26.34 22.00 3.64
C ASP A 176 -26.92 21.67 2.26
N ASP A 177 -27.31 20.43 1.91
CA ASP A 177 -28.14 20.12 0.73
C ASP A 177 -28.60 18.65 0.76
N ASP A 178 -29.89 18.40 0.50
CA ASP A 178 -30.58 17.09 0.38
C ASP A 178 -30.88 16.30 1.68
N PHE A 179 -32.06 16.54 2.26
CA PHE A 179 -33.12 15.51 2.33
C PHE A 179 -34.47 16.15 2.74
N ASP A 180 -35.16 16.68 1.74
CA ASP A 180 -36.59 16.97 1.82
C ASP A 180 -37.37 15.66 1.64
N VAL A 181 -37.43 14.78 2.66
CA VAL A 181 -38.35 13.63 2.65
C VAL A 181 -38.94 13.37 4.04
N CYS A 182 -40.10 14.00 4.25
CA CYS A 182 -41.33 13.56 4.91
C CYS A 182 -41.29 12.44 5.98
N PHE A 183 -41.86 12.80 7.14
CA PHE A 183 -42.28 11.98 8.29
C PHE A 183 -43.02 10.67 7.97
#